data_AF-A0A6B3NBC2-F1
#
_entry.id   AF-A0A6B3NBC2-F1
#
_cell.length_a   1.000
_cell.length_b   1.000
_cell.length_c   1.000
_cell.angle_alpha   90.00
_cell.angle_beta   90.00
_cell.angle_gamma   90.00
#
_symmetry.space_group_name_H-M   'P 1'
#
loop_
_entity.id
_entity.type
_entity.pdbx_description
1 polymer ?
#
loop_
_entity_poly.entity_id
_entity_poly.type
_entity_poly.pdbx_seq_one_letter_code
_entity_poly.pdbx_strand_id
1 'polypeptide(L)'
;MWNKIKELFWRGRAVWISAPGVAAVVILLRSLGLLQAWEWAVLDQYVRWKPPESKDERIVIVGIDEADLHYFGQAIIPDGVYAQLLEKLKARQPRAIGLDIYRDVPVGKGNQQLIEVFRSTPNLVGIQKVIGDSRRQRVAPPPGLKQVGANDLLIDADHRIRRGLLFVDDQYGKTIPAFGMYLAGLYLDAEGIVF
;
A
#
# COMPACT_ATOMS: atom_id res chain seq x y z
N MET A 1 -25.77 43.61 28.32
CA MET A 1 -25.03 42.65 27.47
C MET A 1 -25.79 41.32 27.32
N TRP A 2 -26.23 40.70 28.43
CA TRP A 2 -27.00 39.45 28.46
C TRP A 2 -28.30 39.43 27.62
N ASN A 3 -29.07 40.51 27.64
CA ASN A 3 -30.33 40.60 26.89
C ASN A 3 -30.11 40.62 25.37
N LYS A 4 -29.02 41.23 24.88
CA LYS A 4 -28.64 41.22 23.46
C LYS A 4 -28.22 39.81 22.99
N ILE A 5 -27.58 39.03 23.88
CA ILE A 5 -27.18 37.64 23.61
C ILE A 5 -28.43 36.73 23.54
N LYS A 6 -29.38 36.89 24.48
CA LYS A 6 -30.66 36.17 24.44
C LYS A 6 -31.46 36.48 23.17
N GLU A 7 -31.50 37.74 22.74
CA GLU A 7 -32.21 38.15 21.53
C GLU A 7 -31.57 37.58 20.26
N LEU A 8 -30.23 37.53 20.22
CA LEU A 8 -29.47 36.88 19.13
C LEU A 8 -29.76 35.37 19.03
N PHE A 9 -29.78 34.67 20.18
CA PHE A 9 -30.15 33.24 20.23
C PHE A 9 -31.61 33.00 19.84
N TRP A 10 -32.54 33.88 20.27
CA TRP A 10 -33.96 33.76 19.92
C TRP A 10 -34.25 34.04 18.44
N ARG A 11 -33.55 35.01 17.82
CA ARG A 11 -33.65 35.28 16.37
C ARG A 11 -33.02 34.17 15.54
N GLY A 12 -31.91 33.57 16.00
CA GLY A 12 -31.21 32.47 15.33
C GLY A 12 -31.67 31.06 15.71
N ARG A 13 -32.70 30.90 16.57
CA ARG A 13 -33.07 29.61 17.19
C ARG A 13 -33.32 28.48 16.19
N ALA A 14 -33.87 28.80 15.02
CA ALA A 14 -34.10 27.83 13.96
C ALA A 14 -32.78 27.23 13.48
N VAL A 15 -31.75 28.07 13.29
CA VAL A 15 -30.40 27.66 12.88
C VAL A 15 -29.70 26.88 14.00
N TRP A 16 -29.82 27.34 15.24
CA TRP A 16 -29.23 26.68 16.41
C TRP A 16 -29.84 25.31 16.73
N ILE A 17 -31.03 25.01 16.23
CA ILE A 17 -31.67 23.70 16.36
C ILE A 17 -31.45 22.86 15.10
N SER A 18 -31.62 23.44 13.92
CA SER A 18 -31.55 22.69 12.66
C SER A 18 -30.14 22.22 12.33
N ALA A 19 -29.11 23.06 12.51
CA ALA A 19 -27.74 22.70 12.18
C ALA A 19 -27.21 21.52 13.03
N PRO A 20 -27.26 21.55 14.37
CA PRO A 20 -26.84 20.40 15.17
C PRO A 20 -27.80 19.21 15.02
N GLY A 21 -29.10 19.44 14.77
CA GLY A 21 -30.05 18.37 14.51
C GLY A 21 -29.70 17.58 13.24
N VAL A 22 -29.44 18.28 12.13
CA VAL A 22 -28.99 17.66 10.88
C VAL A 22 -27.63 16.99 11.07
N ALA A 23 -26.68 17.65 11.73
CA ALA A 23 -25.38 17.06 12.01
C ALA A 23 -25.50 15.76 12.82
N ALA A 24 -26.34 15.73 13.87
CA ALA A 24 -26.59 14.54 14.68
C ALA A 24 -27.21 13.41 13.86
N VAL A 25 -28.18 13.72 12.99
CA VAL A 25 -28.78 12.73 12.08
C VAL A 25 -27.74 12.18 11.11
N VAL A 26 -26.94 13.04 10.48
CA VAL A 26 -25.88 12.59 9.55
C VAL A 26 -24.85 11.71 10.26
N ILE A 27 -24.40 12.12 11.46
CA ILE A 27 -23.48 11.32 12.27
C ILE A 27 -24.11 9.96 12.60
N LEU A 28 -25.39 9.92 12.96
CA LEU A 28 -26.09 8.67 13.24
C LEU A 28 -26.17 7.77 12.01
N LEU A 29 -26.64 8.30 10.88
CA LEU A 29 -26.74 7.56 9.62
C LEU A 29 -25.37 7.01 9.16
N ARG A 30 -24.32 7.82 9.30
CA ARG A 30 -22.94 7.42 8.97
C ARG A 30 -22.40 6.37 9.93
N SER A 31 -22.65 6.50 11.23
CA SER A 31 -22.24 5.51 12.24
C SER A 31 -22.92 4.15 12.03
N LEU A 32 -24.13 4.16 11.47
CA LEU A 32 -24.86 2.95 11.08
C LEU A 32 -24.47 2.42 9.68
N GLY A 33 -23.58 3.10 8.94
CA GLY A 33 -23.15 2.70 7.60
C GLY A 33 -24.19 2.93 6.50
N LEU A 34 -25.32 3.59 6.78
CA LEU A 34 -26.42 3.76 5.83
C LEU A 34 -26.05 4.66 4.62
N LEU A 35 -25.02 5.49 4.78
CA LEU A 35 -24.51 6.37 3.73
C LEU A 35 -23.31 5.78 2.97
N GLN A 36 -22.78 4.63 3.40
CA GLN A 36 -21.49 4.11 2.95
C GLN A 36 -21.41 3.89 1.44
N ALA A 37 -22.47 3.36 0.83
CA ALA A 37 -22.51 3.14 -0.62
C ALA A 37 -22.38 4.47 -1.40
N TRP A 38 -23.02 5.54 -0.92
CA TRP A 38 -22.94 6.86 -1.53
C TRP A 38 -21.58 7.52 -1.30
N GLU A 39 -21.02 7.37 -0.10
CA GLU A 39 -19.68 7.87 0.22
C GLU A 39 -18.61 7.23 -0.68
N TRP A 40 -18.69 5.92 -0.88
CA TRP A 40 -17.81 5.20 -1.82
C TRP A 40 -18.01 5.64 -3.27
N ALA A 41 -19.25 5.81 -3.73
CA ALA A 41 -19.52 6.26 -5.09
C ALA A 41 -18.95 7.67 -5.35
N VAL A 42 -19.10 8.59 -4.39
CA VAL A 42 -18.54 9.95 -4.49
C VAL A 42 -17.02 9.92 -4.51
N LEU A 43 -16.39 9.11 -3.65
CA LEU A 43 -14.93 8.95 -3.62
C LEU A 43 -14.40 8.38 -4.95
N ASP A 44 -15.03 7.32 -5.45
CA ASP A 44 -14.65 6.68 -6.72
C ASP A 44 -14.77 7.67 -7.88
N GLN A 45 -15.83 8.49 -7.89
CA GLN A 45 -16.02 9.53 -8.89
C GLN A 45 -14.99 10.66 -8.77
N TYR A 46 -14.67 11.08 -7.55
CA TYR A 46 -13.64 12.08 -7.30
C TYR A 46 -12.27 11.63 -7.82
N VAL A 47 -11.87 10.38 -7.59
CA VAL A 47 -10.62 9.83 -8.12
C VAL A 47 -10.62 9.82 -9.65
N ARG A 48 -11.74 9.45 -10.29
CA ARG A 48 -11.87 9.47 -11.76
C ARG A 48 -11.80 10.87 -12.36
N TRP A 49 -12.19 11.90 -11.62
CA TRP A 49 -12.11 13.29 -12.05
C TRP A 49 -10.73 13.91 -11.90
N LYS A 50 -9.81 13.26 -11.17
CA LYS A 50 -8.45 13.75 -11.10
C LYS A 50 -7.81 13.72 -12.49
N PRO A 51 -7.12 14.79 -12.90
CA PRO A 51 -6.34 14.75 -14.13
C PRO A 51 -5.26 13.66 -14.02
N PRO A 52 -4.89 13.01 -15.13
CA PRO A 52 -3.78 12.06 -15.13
C PRO A 52 -2.50 12.74 -14.63
N GLU A 53 -1.80 12.08 -13.70
CA GLU A 53 -0.49 12.53 -13.26
C GLU A 53 0.56 12.22 -14.33
N SER A 54 1.51 13.15 -14.53
CA SER A 54 2.64 12.92 -15.41
C SER A 54 3.52 11.80 -14.85
N LYS A 55 4.08 10.97 -15.73
CA LYS A 55 5.03 9.93 -15.34
C LYS A 55 6.24 10.55 -14.61
N ASP A 56 6.57 10.04 -13.43
CA ASP A 56 7.79 10.40 -12.72
C ASP A 56 9.00 9.72 -13.36
N GLU A 57 9.94 10.51 -13.87
CA GLU A 57 11.14 10.02 -14.55
C GLU A 57 12.13 9.31 -13.61
N ARG A 58 11.97 9.49 -12.28
CA ARG A 58 12.83 8.88 -11.26
C ARG A 58 12.45 7.42 -10.99
N ILE A 59 11.29 6.97 -11.47
CA ILE A 59 10.73 5.65 -11.17
C ILE A 59 10.73 4.80 -12.44
N VAL A 60 11.33 3.61 -12.34
CA VAL A 60 11.33 2.59 -13.40
C VAL A 60 10.57 1.36 -12.91
N ILE A 61 9.58 0.93 -13.68
CA ILE A 61 8.82 -0.31 -13.42
C ILE A 61 9.29 -1.36 -14.41
N VAL A 62 9.79 -2.48 -13.88
CA VAL A 62 10.07 -3.69 -14.66
C VAL A 62 8.90 -4.65 -14.46
N GLY A 63 8.00 -4.67 -15.43
CA GLY A 63 6.83 -5.55 -15.43
C GLY A 63 7.17 -6.96 -15.92
N ILE A 64 6.30 -7.91 -15.59
CA ILE A 64 6.26 -9.25 -16.18
C ILE A 64 4.87 -9.38 -16.81
N ASP A 65 4.82 -9.78 -18.07
CA ASP A 65 3.57 -10.07 -18.77
C ASP A 65 3.48 -11.53 -19.25
N GLU A 66 2.37 -11.89 -19.90
CA GLU A 66 2.14 -13.24 -20.40
C GLU A 66 3.15 -13.64 -21.50
N ALA A 67 3.63 -12.68 -22.30
CA ALA A 67 4.62 -12.95 -23.33
C ALA A 67 5.96 -13.34 -22.71
N ASP A 68 6.34 -12.72 -21.59
CA ASP A 68 7.52 -13.12 -20.81
C ASP A 68 7.39 -14.55 -20.28
N LEU A 69 6.21 -14.93 -19.75
CA LEU A 69 5.98 -16.30 -19.26
C LEU A 69 6.09 -17.34 -20.38
N HIS A 70 5.55 -17.03 -21.56
CA HIS A 70 5.70 -17.86 -22.75
C HIS A 70 7.16 -17.96 -23.21
N TYR A 71 7.92 -16.87 -23.16
CA TYR A 71 9.34 -16.86 -23.50
C TYR A 71 10.16 -17.80 -22.61
N PHE A 72 9.88 -17.82 -21.29
CA PHE A 72 10.53 -18.75 -20.37
C PHE A 72 9.95 -20.17 -20.38
N GLY A 73 8.77 -20.37 -21.01
CA GLY A 73 8.07 -21.64 -21.06
C GLY A 73 7.61 -22.15 -19.69
N GLN A 74 7.44 -21.26 -18.71
CA GLN A 74 7.10 -21.59 -17.33
C GLN A 74 6.11 -20.56 -16.77
N ALA A 75 5.11 -21.04 -16.03
CA ALA A 75 4.11 -20.18 -15.37
C ALA A 75 4.69 -19.35 -14.22
N ILE A 76 5.86 -19.74 -13.69
CA ILE A 76 6.56 -19.00 -12.64
C ILE A 76 8.02 -18.87 -13.06
N ILE A 77 8.50 -17.63 -13.16
CA ILE A 77 9.88 -17.34 -13.55
C ILE A 77 10.87 -17.89 -12.49
N PRO A 78 11.95 -18.59 -12.88
CA PRO A 78 12.98 -19.11 -11.97
C PRO A 78 13.77 -18.04 -11.22
N ASP A 79 14.26 -18.38 -10.02
CA ASP A 79 15.04 -17.49 -9.15
C ASP A 79 16.29 -16.90 -9.83
N GLY A 80 16.96 -17.68 -10.69
CA GLY A 80 18.15 -17.23 -11.41
C GLY A 80 17.91 -16.05 -12.36
N VAL A 81 16.69 -15.89 -12.87
CA VAL A 81 16.32 -14.75 -13.72
C VAL A 81 16.25 -13.48 -12.86
N TYR A 82 15.63 -13.56 -11.67
CA TYR A 82 15.60 -12.45 -10.72
C TYR A 82 16.98 -12.08 -10.22
N ALA A 83 17.86 -13.05 -9.97
CA ALA A 83 19.24 -12.78 -9.58
C ALA A 83 19.96 -11.95 -10.65
N GLN A 84 19.84 -12.35 -11.92
CA GLN A 84 20.44 -11.60 -13.04
C GLN A 84 19.81 -10.22 -13.23
N LEU A 85 18.49 -10.10 -13.09
CA LEU A 85 17.78 -8.83 -13.17
C LEU A 85 18.26 -7.87 -12.07
N LEU A 86 18.29 -8.33 -10.83
CA LEU A 86 18.69 -7.52 -9.69
C LEU A 86 20.14 -7.10 -9.77
N GLU A 87 21.06 -7.94 -10.25
CA GLU A 87 22.46 -7.54 -10.51
C GLU A 87 22.53 -6.42 -11.58
N LYS A 88 21.76 -6.54 -12.67
CA LYS A 88 21.69 -5.49 -13.70
C LYS A 88 21.16 -4.16 -13.14
N LEU A 89 20.14 -4.21 -12.30
CA LEU A 89 19.57 -3.02 -11.66
C LEU A 89 20.55 -2.42 -10.65
N LYS A 90 21.14 -3.24 -9.78
CA LYS A 90 22.15 -2.85 -8.80
C LYS A 90 23.35 -2.15 -9.45
N ALA A 91 23.82 -2.64 -10.60
CA ALA A 91 24.91 -2.01 -11.36
C ALA A 91 24.61 -0.57 -11.82
N ARG A 92 23.33 -0.16 -11.87
CA ARG A 92 22.90 1.21 -12.18
C ARG A 92 22.77 2.11 -10.95
N GLN A 93 23.08 1.59 -9.76
CA GLN A 93 23.08 2.32 -8.48
C GLN A 93 21.76 3.08 -8.19
N PRO A 94 20.58 2.44 -8.28
CA PRO A 94 19.33 3.07 -7.88
C PRO A 94 19.35 3.38 -6.38
N ARG A 95 18.59 4.38 -5.95
CA ARG A 95 18.45 4.71 -4.52
C ARG A 95 17.75 3.59 -3.74
N ALA A 96 16.66 3.06 -4.28
CA ALA A 96 15.91 1.94 -3.71
C ALA A 96 15.47 0.96 -4.81
N ILE A 97 15.37 -0.32 -4.47
CA ILE A 97 14.88 -1.39 -5.35
C ILE A 97 13.73 -2.11 -4.64
N GLY A 98 12.59 -2.23 -5.32
CA GLY A 98 11.46 -3.02 -4.85
C GLY A 98 11.31 -4.31 -5.63
N LEU A 99 11.13 -5.44 -4.94
CA LEU A 99 10.77 -6.72 -5.52
C LEU A 99 9.36 -7.12 -5.05
N ASP A 100 8.35 -6.74 -5.83
CA ASP A 100 6.94 -7.07 -5.59
C ASP A 100 6.57 -8.45 -6.16
N ILE A 101 7.33 -9.47 -5.77
CA ILE A 101 7.13 -10.86 -6.20
C ILE A 101 7.23 -11.78 -4.99
N TYR A 102 6.21 -12.60 -4.76
CA TYR A 102 6.22 -13.58 -3.68
C TYR A 102 7.26 -14.67 -3.97
N ARG A 103 8.25 -14.78 -3.08
CA ARG A 103 9.37 -15.74 -3.16
C ARG A 103 9.67 -16.37 -1.80
N ASP A 104 8.63 -16.77 -1.08
CA ASP A 104 8.72 -17.45 0.21
C ASP A 104 9.38 -18.84 0.11
N VAL A 105 9.27 -19.48 -1.07
CA VAL A 105 9.89 -20.76 -1.38
C VAL A 105 10.81 -20.65 -2.61
N PRO A 106 11.93 -21.41 -2.66
CA PRO A 106 12.78 -21.48 -3.84
C PRO A 106 12.03 -21.94 -5.09
N VAL A 107 12.27 -21.29 -6.23
CA VAL A 107 11.64 -21.65 -7.51
C VAL A 107 12.69 -21.90 -8.58
N GLY A 108 12.66 -23.11 -9.14
CA GLY A 108 13.54 -23.50 -10.25
C GLY A 108 15.02 -23.47 -9.87
N LYS A 109 15.87 -23.08 -10.82
CA LYS A 109 17.32 -22.95 -10.62
C LYS A 109 17.67 -21.50 -10.28
N GLY A 110 18.75 -21.31 -9.52
CA GLY A 110 19.31 -19.98 -9.26
C GLY A 110 19.04 -19.41 -7.86
N ASN A 111 18.46 -20.20 -6.96
CA ASN A 111 18.10 -19.73 -5.62
C ASN A 111 19.31 -19.25 -4.79
N GLN A 112 20.44 -19.96 -4.87
CA GLN A 112 21.67 -19.56 -4.16
C GLN A 112 22.16 -18.20 -4.65
N GLN A 113 22.20 -17.99 -5.97
CA GLN A 113 22.56 -16.72 -6.58
C GLN A 113 21.60 -15.61 -6.12
N LEU A 114 20.29 -15.87 -6.09
CA LEU A 114 19.31 -14.89 -5.63
C LEU A 114 19.53 -14.50 -4.15
N ILE A 115 19.83 -15.47 -3.29
CA ILE A 115 20.16 -15.21 -1.88
C ILE A 115 21.45 -14.39 -1.73
N GLU A 116 22.47 -14.64 -2.56
CA GLU A 116 23.70 -13.83 -2.59
C GLU A 116 23.42 -12.38 -3.00
N VAL A 117 22.55 -12.19 -4.00
CA VAL A 117 22.11 -10.85 -4.42
C VAL A 117 21.34 -10.16 -3.30
N PHE A 118 20.43 -10.87 -2.61
CA PHE A 118 19.70 -10.32 -1.46
C PHE A 118 20.65 -9.84 -0.35
N ARG A 119 21.69 -10.62 -0.04
CA ARG A 119 22.66 -10.26 1.00
C ARG A 119 23.55 -9.08 0.61
N SER A 120 23.85 -8.93 -0.69
CA SER A 120 24.77 -7.92 -1.20
C SER A 120 24.08 -6.63 -1.67
N THR A 121 22.76 -6.52 -1.52
CA THR A 121 21.95 -5.39 -2.01
C THR A 121 21.17 -4.76 -0.85
N PRO A 122 21.79 -3.88 -0.05
CA PRO A 122 21.20 -3.33 1.18
C PRO A 122 20.10 -2.29 0.94
N ASN A 123 19.74 -2.01 -0.31
CA ASN A 123 18.65 -1.11 -0.68
C ASN A 123 17.53 -1.85 -1.43
N LEU A 124 17.48 -3.18 -1.31
CA LEU A 124 16.45 -4.02 -1.89
C LEU A 124 15.38 -4.34 -0.83
N VAL A 125 14.12 -4.04 -1.13
CA VAL A 125 12.97 -4.41 -0.32
C VAL A 125 12.17 -5.47 -1.05
N GLY A 126 11.87 -6.57 -0.36
CA GLY A 126 10.92 -7.57 -0.85
C GLY A 126 9.56 -7.42 -0.19
N ILE A 127 8.67 -8.34 -0.52
CA ILE A 127 7.31 -8.36 0.00
C ILE A 127 7.03 -9.58 0.86
N GLN A 128 6.07 -9.42 1.76
CA GLN A 128 5.39 -10.52 2.46
C GLN A 128 3.91 -10.18 2.58
N LYS A 129 3.08 -11.18 2.86
CA LYS A 129 1.66 -10.97 3.20
C LYS A 129 1.45 -11.26 4.68
N VAL A 130 1.10 -10.21 5.43
CA VAL A 130 1.05 -10.20 6.90
C VAL A 130 -0.37 -10.45 7.41
N ILE A 131 -1.38 -9.81 6.81
CA ILE A 131 -2.76 -9.89 7.28
C ILE A 131 -3.39 -11.19 6.77
N GLY A 132 -3.93 -11.97 7.70
CA GLY A 132 -4.67 -13.19 7.41
C GLY A 132 -4.87 -14.06 8.65
N ASP A 133 -6.06 -14.64 8.77
CA ASP A 133 -6.47 -15.46 9.93
C ASP A 133 -5.90 -16.88 9.88
N SER A 134 -5.31 -17.28 8.76
CA SER A 134 -4.69 -18.59 8.58
C SER A 134 -3.37 -18.50 7.83
N ARG A 135 -2.54 -19.54 7.96
CA ARG A 135 -1.29 -19.66 7.18
C ARG A 135 -1.52 -19.65 5.66
N ARG A 136 -2.73 -19.99 5.18
CA ARG A 136 -3.06 -19.96 3.75
C ARG A 136 -3.33 -18.55 3.23
N GLN A 137 -3.55 -17.60 4.12
CA GLN A 137 -3.80 -16.20 3.80
C GLN A 137 -2.56 -15.32 4.01
N ARG A 138 -1.47 -15.89 4.56
CA ARG A 138 -0.21 -15.19 4.77
C ARG A 138 0.87 -15.80 3.89
N VAL A 139 1.82 -14.98 3.48
CA VAL A 139 2.95 -15.41 2.66
C VAL A 139 4.20 -14.90 3.34
N ALA A 140 5.13 -15.82 3.62
CA ALA A 140 6.36 -15.51 4.33
C ALA A 140 7.29 -14.62 3.47
N PRO A 141 8.22 -13.89 4.10
CA PRO A 141 9.24 -13.15 3.37
C PRO A 141 10.16 -14.07 2.55
N PRO A 142 10.84 -13.56 1.51
CA PRO A 142 11.85 -14.31 0.78
C PRO A 142 13.00 -14.76 1.70
N PRO A 143 13.41 -16.04 1.68
CA PRO A 143 14.51 -16.51 2.50
C PRO A 143 15.80 -15.72 2.24
N GLY A 144 16.41 -15.20 3.30
CA GLY A 144 17.68 -14.47 3.23
C GLY A 144 17.56 -12.98 2.93
N LEU A 145 16.36 -12.45 2.65
CA LEU A 145 16.14 -11.01 2.51
C LEU A 145 15.66 -10.41 3.84
N LYS A 146 16.40 -9.43 4.37
CA LYS A 146 16.10 -8.81 5.67
C LYS A 146 15.07 -7.68 5.58
N GLN A 147 15.07 -6.97 4.46
CA GLN A 147 14.27 -5.76 4.27
C GLN A 147 12.99 -6.16 3.53
N VAL A 148 11.89 -6.21 4.27
CA VAL A 148 10.62 -6.71 3.75
C VAL A 148 9.50 -5.79 4.21
N GLY A 149 8.70 -5.34 3.26
CA GLY A 149 7.47 -4.60 3.50
C GLY A 149 6.23 -5.47 3.33
N ALA A 150 5.12 -5.05 3.93
CA ALA A 150 3.85 -5.74 3.76
C ALA A 150 3.20 -5.39 2.42
N ASN A 151 2.80 -6.40 1.65
CA ASN A 151 2.01 -6.27 0.42
C ASN A 151 0.55 -6.69 0.68
N ASP A 152 -0.02 -6.11 1.73
CA ASP A 152 -1.40 -6.36 2.13
C ASP A 152 -2.33 -5.34 1.49
N LEU A 153 -3.46 -5.85 0.99
CA LEU A 153 -4.52 -5.07 0.38
C LEU A 153 -5.77 -5.21 1.23
N LEU A 154 -6.45 -4.09 1.46
CA LEU A 154 -7.71 -4.06 2.16
C LEU A 154 -8.84 -3.94 1.14
N ILE A 155 -9.59 -5.03 1.01
CA ILE A 155 -10.71 -5.16 0.07
C ILE A 155 -11.97 -4.70 0.81
N ASP A 156 -12.65 -3.69 0.25
CA ASP A 156 -13.92 -3.20 0.77
C ASP A 156 -15.06 -4.21 0.49
N ALA A 157 -16.21 -4.06 1.15
CA ALA A 157 -17.33 -5.00 1.04
C ALA A 157 -17.90 -5.15 -0.39
N ASP A 158 -17.66 -4.17 -1.26
CA ASP A 158 -18.01 -4.21 -2.68
C ASP A 158 -16.87 -4.75 -3.58
N HIS A 159 -15.87 -5.39 -2.97
CA HIS A 159 -14.73 -6.02 -3.64
C HIS A 159 -13.79 -5.04 -4.36
N ARG A 160 -13.82 -3.77 -3.99
CA ARG A 160 -12.89 -2.75 -4.51
C ARG A 160 -11.80 -2.43 -3.51
N ILE A 161 -10.64 -2.01 -4.02
CA ILE A 161 -9.51 -1.56 -3.23
C ILE A 161 -9.46 -0.04 -3.30
N ARG A 162 -9.66 0.62 -2.16
CA ARG A 162 -9.61 2.10 -2.05
C ARG A 162 -8.52 2.60 -1.11
N ARG A 163 -7.92 1.69 -0.34
CA ARG A 163 -7.01 2.02 0.77
C ARG A 163 -5.65 1.39 0.51
N GLY A 164 -4.64 2.24 0.38
CA GLY A 164 -3.24 1.84 0.50
C GLY A 164 -2.86 1.85 1.98
N LEU A 165 -2.37 0.72 2.48
CA LEU A 165 -1.88 0.64 3.86
C LEU A 165 -0.52 1.33 3.93
N LEU A 166 -0.26 2.05 5.03
CA LEU A 166 1.07 2.60 5.32
C LEU A 166 1.85 1.67 6.25
N PHE A 167 1.13 1.07 7.20
CA PHE A 167 1.65 0.12 8.17
C PHE A 167 0.61 -0.97 8.41
N VAL A 168 1.08 -2.15 8.79
CA VAL A 168 0.24 -3.28 9.22
C VAL A 168 0.85 -3.89 10.47
N ASP A 169 0.00 -4.34 11.38
CA ASP A 169 0.45 -5.11 12.54
C ASP A 169 0.35 -6.60 12.23
N ASP A 170 1.40 -7.35 12.57
CA ASP A 170 1.36 -8.80 12.50
C ASP A 170 0.58 -9.41 13.68
N GLN A 171 0.40 -10.73 13.65
CA GLN A 171 -0.31 -11.47 14.70
C GLN A 171 0.35 -11.38 16.10
N TYR A 172 1.57 -10.85 16.18
CA TYR A 172 2.32 -10.66 17.43
C TYR A 172 2.33 -9.18 17.87
N GLY A 173 1.60 -8.31 17.17
CA GLY A 173 1.54 -6.87 17.44
C GLY A 173 2.78 -6.10 16.96
N LYS A 174 3.61 -6.69 16.10
CA LYS A 174 4.73 -5.98 15.49
C LYS A 174 4.23 -5.19 14.29
N THR A 175 4.45 -3.89 14.32
CA THR A 175 4.18 -2.99 13.20
C THR A 175 5.22 -3.17 12.09
N ILE A 176 4.72 -3.35 10.86
CA ILE A 176 5.50 -3.57 9.65
C ILE A 176 5.09 -2.51 8.63
N PRO A 177 6.03 -1.75 8.04
CA PRO A 177 5.69 -0.82 6.99
C PRO A 177 5.14 -1.55 5.77
N ALA A 178 4.15 -0.97 5.11
CA ALA A 178 3.73 -1.42 3.80
C ALA A 178 4.87 -1.27 2.79
N PHE A 179 4.88 -2.11 1.75
CA PHE A 179 5.93 -2.16 0.75
C PHE A 179 6.25 -0.78 0.14
N GLY A 180 5.21 -0.05 -0.29
CA GLY A 180 5.37 1.30 -0.82
C GLY A 180 5.91 2.30 0.21
N MET A 181 5.47 2.20 1.47
CA MET A 181 5.95 3.06 2.55
C MET A 181 7.43 2.82 2.85
N TYR A 182 7.86 1.56 2.88
CA TYR A 182 9.27 1.21 3.08
C TYR A 182 10.14 1.73 1.93
N LEU A 183 9.73 1.50 0.67
CA LEU A 183 10.48 2.01 -0.48
C LEU A 183 10.58 3.53 -0.50
N ALA A 184 9.49 4.23 -0.19
CA ALA A 184 9.49 5.69 -0.08
C ALA A 184 10.45 6.15 1.01
N GLY A 185 10.41 5.52 2.19
CA GLY A 185 11.34 5.81 3.28
C GLY A 185 12.81 5.63 2.88
N LEU A 186 13.16 4.50 2.25
CA LEU A 186 14.53 4.26 1.76
C LEU A 186 14.98 5.29 0.72
N TYR A 187 14.09 5.71 -0.18
CA TYR A 187 14.42 6.72 -1.18
C TYR A 187 14.65 8.10 -0.56
N LEU A 188 13.79 8.48 0.40
CA LEU A 188 13.73 9.80 1.01
C LEU A 188 14.70 9.99 2.17
N ASP A 189 15.24 8.92 2.74
CA ASP A 189 16.30 8.98 3.76
C ASP A 189 17.53 9.77 3.28
N ALA A 190 17.87 9.65 1.99
CA ALA A 190 18.93 10.44 1.35
C ALA A 190 18.65 11.97 1.31
N GLU A 191 17.40 12.38 1.53
CA GLU A 191 16.95 13.78 1.60
C GLU A 191 16.73 14.22 3.06
N GLY A 192 17.05 13.38 4.04
CA GLY A 192 16.88 13.65 5.47
C GLY A 192 15.43 13.54 5.95
N ILE A 193 14.55 12.90 5.17
CA ILE A 193 13.14 12.69 5.51
C ILE A 193 12.97 11.25 6.01
N VAL A 194 12.60 11.11 7.28
CA VAL A 194 12.46 9.81 7.98
C VAL A 194 11.03 9.69 8.53
N PHE A 195 10.48 8.47 8.52
CA PHE A 195 9.12 8.15 8.95
C PHE A 195 9.10 7.10 10.07
#